data_AF-A0A2A6P126-F1
#
_entry.id   AF-A0A2A6P126-F1
#
_cell.length_a   1.000
_cell.length_b   1.000
_cell.length_c   1.000
_cell.angle_alpha   90.00
_cell.angle_beta   90.00
_cell.angle_gamma   90.00
#
_symmetry.space_group_name_H-M   'P 1'
#
loop_
_entity.id
_entity.type
_entity.pdbx_description
1 polymer ?
#
loop_
_entity_poly.entity_id
_entity_poly.type
_entity_poly.pdbx_seq_one_letter_code
_entity_poly.pdbx_strand_id
1 'polypeptide(L)' 'MKKLFERIFRFRTWILNLVLTLAIVAPDLLNSPELLALIPAEYQRWVIAGAFLINIWMRPRPAVLPSDPEVMRQEERR' A
#
# COMPACT_ATOMS: atom_id res chain seq x y z
N MET A 1 21.26 0.65 8.82
CA MET A 1 20.02 -0.11 9.12
C MET A 1 18.83 0.77 9.48
N LYS A 2 18.93 1.69 10.48
CA LYS A 2 17.80 2.58 10.87
C LYS A 2 17.15 3.37 9.71
N LYS A 3 17.97 4.00 8.85
CA LYS A 3 17.51 4.76 7.67
C LYS A 3 16.79 3.93 6.60
N LEU A 4 17.14 2.65 6.46
CA LEU A 4 16.49 1.76 5.47
C LEU A 4 15.09 1.38 5.92
N PHE A 5 14.94 1.06 7.21
CA PHE A 5 13.65 0.79 7.84
C PHE A 5 12.73 2.01 7.79
N GLU A 6 13.21 3.20 8.15
CA GLU A 6 12.43 4.44 8.04
C GLU A 6 11.92 4.67 6.61
N ARG A 7 12.77 4.40 5.61
CA ARG A 7 12.40 4.52 4.20
C ARG A 7 11.33 3.50 3.80
N ILE A 8 11.45 2.24 4.23
CA ILE A 8 10.42 1.21 3.98
C ILE A 8 9.09 1.61 4.65
N PHE A 9 9.11 2.06 5.90
CA PHE A 9 7.89 2.50 6.61
C PHE A 9 7.23 3.73 5.97
N ARG A 10 8.03 4.63 5.40
CA ARG A 10 7.57 5.81 4.65
C ARG A 10 6.96 5.44 3.30
N PHE A 11 7.49 4.43 2.61
CA PHE A 11 6.99 3.95 1.32
C PHE A 11 6.03 2.76 1.40
N ARG A 12 5.71 2.24 2.59
CA ARG A 12 4.88 1.02 2.75
C ARG A 12 3.57 1.10 1.97
N THR A 13 2.97 2.29 1.95
CA THR A 13 1.69 2.55 1.29
C THR A 13 1.84 2.51 -0.23
N TRP A 14 2.93 3.09 -0.76
CA TRP A 14 3.28 3.03 -2.18
C TRP A 14 3.62 1.61 -2.62
N ILE A 15 4.40 0.88 -1.82
CA ILE A 15 4.77 -0.51 -2.09
C ILE A 15 3.50 -1.38 -2.15
N LEU A 16 2.62 -1.26 -1.16
CA LEU A 16 1.41 -2.09 -1.12
C LEU A 16 0.40 -1.70 -2.21
N ASN A 17 0.31 -0.42 -2.57
CA ASN A 17 -0.51 0.02 -3.71
C ASN A 17 0.02 -0.52 -5.03
N LEU A 18 1.35 -0.50 -5.23
CA LEU A 18 1.98 -1.06 -6.41
C LEU A 18 1.71 -2.57 -6.51
N VAL A 19 1.88 -3.30 -5.41
CA VAL A 19 1.59 -4.74 -5.35
C VAL A 19 0.13 -5.03 -5.66
N LEU A 20 -0.81 -4.29 -5.05
CA LEU A 20 -2.24 -4.44 -5.32
C LEU A 20 -2.59 -4.15 -6.78
N THR A 21 -2.01 -3.10 -7.35
CA THR A 21 -2.21 -2.73 -8.76
C THR A 21 -1.71 -3.86 -9.67
N LEU A 22 -0.51 -4.39 -9.40
CA LEU A 22 0.03 -5.52 -10.17
C LEU A 22 -0.81 -6.78 -10.00
N ALA A 23 -1.30 -7.09 -8.79
CA ALA A 23 -2.14 -8.26 -8.57
C ALA A 23 -3.47 -8.20 -9.36
N ILE A 24 -4.00 -7.00 -9.57
CA ILE A 24 -5.25 -6.79 -10.33
C ILE A 24 -4.97 -6.75 -11.84
N VAL A 25 -3.92 -6.04 -12.27
CA VAL A 25 -3.69 -5.74 -13.70
C VAL A 25 -2.82 -6.78 -14.40
N ALA A 26 -1.89 -7.43 -13.70
CA ALA A 26 -0.95 -8.37 -14.32
C ALA A 26 -1.63 -9.58 -14.99
N PRO A 27 -2.70 -10.19 -14.44
CA PRO A 27 -3.37 -11.31 -15.11
C PRO A 27 -3.91 -10.93 -16.49
N ASP A 28 -4.55 -9.77 -16.60
CA ASP A 28 -5.07 -9.24 -17.88
C ASP A 28 -3.93 -8.88 -18.84
N LEU A 29 -2.88 -8.23 -18.32
CA LEU A 29 -1.74 -7.78 -19.13
C LEU A 29 -0.93 -8.94 -19.72
N LEU A 30 -0.82 -10.04 -18.99
CA LEU A 30 -0.06 -11.22 -19.39
C LEU A 30 -0.87 -12.18 -20.28
N ASN A 31 -2.17 -11.94 -20.47
CA ASN A 31 -3.07 -12.86 -21.19
C ASN A 31 -2.92 -14.32 -20.74
N SER A 32 -2.66 -14.55 -19.44
CA SER A 32 -2.47 -15.90 -18.87
C SER A 32 -3.78 -16.39 -18.27
N PRO A 33 -4.47 -17.35 -18.91
CA PRO A 33 -5.71 -17.92 -18.39
C PRO A 33 -5.48 -18.65 -17.06
N GLU A 34 -4.26 -19.16 -16.82
CA GLU A 34 -3.92 -19.84 -15.57
C GLU A 34 -3.92 -18.89 -14.38
N LEU A 35 -3.42 -17.66 -14.55
CA LEU A 35 -3.46 -16.63 -13.50
C LEU A 35 -4.88 -16.13 -13.25
N LEU A 36 -5.71 -16.03 -14.30
CA LEU A 36 -7.12 -15.69 -14.17
C LEU A 36 -7.93 -16.80 -13.50
N ALA A 37 -7.53 -18.07 -13.64
CA ALA A 37 -8.16 -19.19 -12.94
C ALA A 37 -7.86 -19.21 -11.44
N LEU A 38 -6.81 -18.51 -10.98
CA LEU A 38 -6.44 -18.44 -9.56
C LEU A 38 -7.50 -17.70 -8.73
N ILE A 39 -8.15 -16.70 -9.32
CA ILE A 39 -9.23 -15.93 -8.67
C ILE A 39 -10.49 -16.10 -9.51
N PRO A 40 -11.49 -16.88 -9.04
CA PRO A 40 -12.73 -17.07 -9.76
C PRO A 40 -13.40 -15.72 -10.05
N ALA A 41 -14.01 -15.59 -11.24
CA ALA A 41 -14.61 -14.33 -11.72
C ALA A 41 -15.59 -13.70 -10.72
N GLU A 42 -16.32 -14.53 -9.97
CA GLU A 42 -17.27 -14.11 -8.93
C GLU A 42 -16.60 -13.36 -7.76
N TYR A 43 -15.34 -13.67 -7.47
CA TYR A 43 -14.58 -13.05 -6.39
C TYR A 43 -13.80 -11.81 -6.83
N GLN A 44 -13.64 -11.56 -8.13
CA GLN A 44 -12.85 -10.40 -8.62
C GLN A 44 -13.36 -9.07 -8.06
N ARG A 45 -14.68 -8.89 -7.94
CA ARG A 45 -15.30 -7.68 -7.37
C ARG A 45 -14.92 -7.49 -5.90
N TRP A 46 -14.88 -8.58 -5.14
CA TRP A 46 -14.50 -8.58 -3.74
C TRP A 46 -13.00 -8.35 -3.55
N VAL A 47 -12.16 -8.87 -4.46
CA VAL A 47 -10.72 -8.60 -4.48
C VAL A 47 -10.45 -7.12 -4.73
N ILE A 48 -11.14 -6.50 -5.69
CA ILE A 48 -11.02 -5.07 -5.97
C ILE A 48 -11.54 -4.24 -4.78
N ALA A 49 -12.68 -4.59 -4.20
CA ALA A 49 -13.22 -3.91 -3.02
C ALA A 49 -12.26 -4.02 -1.82
N GLY A 50 -11.69 -5.21 -1.58
CA GLY A 50 -10.70 -5.45 -0.54
C GLY A 50 -9.42 -4.66 -0.77
N ALA A 51 -8.92 -4.60 -2.01
CA ALA A 51 -7.79 -3.77 -2.40
C ALA A 51 -8.03 -2.29 -2.09
N PHE A 52 -9.24 -1.79 -2.39
CA PHE A 52 -9.64 -0.42 -2.11
C PHE A 52 -9.73 -0.15 -0.60
N LEU A 53 -10.29 -1.07 0.18
CA LEU A 53 -10.33 -0.97 1.65
C LEU A 53 -8.94 -0.98 2.26
N ILE A 54 -8.05 -1.85 1.77
CA ILE A 54 -6.64 -1.90 2.18
C ILE A 54 -5.95 -0.57 1.84
N ASN A 55 -6.19 -0.01 0.65
CA ASN A 55 -5.65 1.28 0.26
C ASN A 55 -6.11 2.41 1.21
N ILE A 56 -7.39 2.47 1.58
CA ILE A 56 -7.91 3.43 2.55
C ILE A 56 -7.33 3.19 3.95
N TRP A 57 -7.24 1.94 4.38
CA TRP A 57 -6.71 1.61 5.70
C TRP A 57 -5.24 2.00 5.83
N MET A 58 -4.50 1.81 4.73
CA MET A 58 -3.12 2.25 4.57
C MET A 58 -3.01 3.65 4.00
N ARG A 59 -4.06 4.48 4.12
CA ARG A 59 -4.03 5.87 3.67
C ARG A 59 -2.73 6.50 4.16
N PRO A 60 -1.97 7.18 3.29
CA PRO A 60 -0.72 7.83 3.67
C PRO A 60 -1.04 8.88 4.74
N ARG A 61 -0.80 8.51 5.99
CA ARG A 61 -0.65 9.49 7.06
C ARG A 61 0.68 10.19 6.80
N PRO A 62 0.77 11.50 7.09
CA PRO A 62 2.04 12.20 6.95
C PRO A 62 3.08 11.34 7.68
N ALA A 63 4.14 10.98 6.97
CA ALA A 63 5.15 10.03 7.43
C ALA A 63 6.08 10.73 8.42
N VAL A 64 5.47 11.33 9.44
CA VAL A 64 6.11 12.09 10.50
C VAL A 64 6.64 11.07 11.48
N LEU A 65 7.96 10.93 11.48
CA LEU A 65 8.67 10.20 12.50
C LEU A 65 8.77 11.10 13.75
N PRO A 66 8.90 10.53 14.96
CA PRO A 66 9.18 11.32 16.16
C PRO A 66 10.44 12.19 16.03
N SER A 67 11.36 11.80 15.15
CA SER A 67 12.58 12.53 14.81
C SER A 67 12.40 13.67 13.80
N ASP A 68 11.21 13.83 13.20
CA ASP A 68 10.99 14.87 12.20
C ASP A 68 10.85 16.25 12.87
N PRO A 69 11.49 17.32 12.33
CA PRO A 69 11.50 18.67 12.93
C PRO A 69 10.12 19.31 13.13
N GLU A 70 9.11 18.80 12.42
CA GLU A 70 7.72 19.25 12.49
C GLU A 70 7.02 18.74 13.76
N VAL A 71 7.43 17.57 14.27
CA VAL A 71 6.89 16.96 15.50
C VAL A 71 7.56 17.56 16.72
N MET A 72 8.90 17.70 16.69
CA MET A 72 9.65 18.28 17.81
C MET A 72 9.18 19.71 18.15
N ARG A 73 8.85 20.53 17.14
CA ARG A 73 8.32 21.89 17.33
C ARG A 73 6.88 21.93 17.89
N GLN A 74 6.13 20.83 17.83
CA GLN A 74 4.79 20.75 18.42
C GLN A 74 4.83 20.33 19.89
N GLU A 75 5.78 19.48 20.29
CA GLU A 75 6.01 19.15 21.70
C GLU A 75 6.52 20.35 22.50
N GLU A 76 7.41 21.16 21.93
CA GLU A 76 7.95 22.36 22.59
C GLU A 76 6.91 23.47 22.83
N ARG A 77 5.73 23.38 22.19
CA ARG A 77 4.61 24.33 22.35
C ARG A 77 3.47 23.83 23.23
N ARG A 78 3.53 22.59 23.73
CA ARG A 78 2.53 22.02 24.64
C ARG A 78 3.02 22.07 26.08
#